data_AF-A0A7W0HBA4-F1
#
_entry.id   AF-A0A7W0HBA4-F1
#
_cell.length_a   1.000
_cell.length_b   1.000
_cell.length_c   1.000
_cell.angle_alpha   90.00
_cell.angle_beta   90.00
_cell.angle_gamma   90.00
#
_symmetry.space_group_name_H-M   'P 1'
#
loop_
_entity.id
_entity.type
_entity.pdbx_description
1 polymer ?
#
loop_
_entity_poly.entity_id
_entity_poly.type
_entity_poly.pdbx_seq_one_letter_code
_entity_poly.pdbx_strand_id
1 'polypeptide(L)' 'MWVGQGGHPGKGRTSTLAARIRVYELARELGLTNKETLDLCSALGIGVKSHSSSIEDAQADRVRRKAEREGLKRDVQ' A
#
# COMPACT_ATOMS: atom_id res chain seq x y z
N MET A 1 -13.28 -16.26 27.16
CA MET A 1 -11.92 -15.80 26.84
C MET A 1 -11.86 -15.43 25.37
N TRP A 2 -12.16 -14.17 25.07
CA TRP A 2 -11.96 -13.52 23.78
C TRP A 2 -11.87 -12.03 24.12
N VAL A 3 -10.74 -11.39 23.91
CA VAL A 3 -10.60 -9.96 24.17
C VAL A 3 -10.09 -9.29 22.90
N GLY A 4 -11.00 -8.59 22.23
CA GLY A 4 -10.72 -7.32 21.57
C GLY A 4 -10.27 -7.35 20.11
N GLN A 5 -11.21 -7.55 19.17
CA GLN A 5 -11.12 -6.90 17.86
C GLN A 5 -11.36 -5.39 18.05
N GLY A 6 -10.28 -4.64 18.31
CA GLY A 6 -10.30 -3.19 18.31
C GLY A 6 -10.04 -2.68 16.89
N GLY A 7 -11.10 -2.30 16.18
CA GLY A 7 -10.99 -1.46 14.98
C GLY A 7 -10.22 -0.19 15.33
N HIS A 8 -9.11 0.06 14.65
CA HIS A 8 -8.33 1.27 14.84
C HIS A 8 -8.95 2.43 14.04
N PRO A 9 -9.46 3.49 14.70
CA PRO A 9 -9.84 4.71 14.01
C PRO A 9 -8.57 5.38 13.48
N GLY A 10 -8.56 5.65 12.18
CA GLY A 10 -7.47 6.33 11.49
C GLY A 10 -7.18 7.70 12.10
N LYS A 11 -6.09 7.78 12.87
CA LYS A 11 -5.44 9.03 13.27
C LYS A 11 -4.10 9.07 12.56
N GLY A 12 -4.10 9.66 11.36
CA GLY A 12 -2.87 10.08 10.70
C GLY A 12 -2.18 11.09 11.60
N ARG A 13 -1.06 10.69 12.21
CA ARG A 13 -0.04 11.58 12.74
C ARG A 13 1.25 10.78 13.00
N THR A 14 2.34 11.39 12.55
CA THR A 14 3.77 11.16 12.88
C THR A 14 4.46 9.91 12.32
N SER A 15 5.31 10.13 11.31
CA SER A 15 6.62 9.46 11.22
C SER A 15 7.60 10.38 10.50
N THR A 16 8.38 11.11 11.27
CA THR A 16 9.69 11.63 10.90
C THR A 16 10.50 10.51 10.23
N LEU A 17 11.21 10.81 9.12
CA LEU A 17 12.21 9.95 8.42
C LEU A 17 11.71 8.96 7.33
N ALA A 18 11.19 9.51 6.22
CA ALA A 18 11.63 9.28 4.83
C ALA A 18 12.15 7.89 4.32
N ALA A 19 11.59 6.75 4.71
CA ALA A 19 11.95 5.47 4.03
C ALA A 19 10.82 4.44 3.82
N ARG A 20 9.62 4.69 4.36
CA ARG A 20 8.51 3.72 4.35
C ARG A 20 7.19 4.37 3.98
N ILE A 21 6.53 3.87 2.94
CA ILE A 21 5.20 4.31 2.47
C ILE A 21 4.16 3.23 2.76
N ARG A 22 2.91 3.59 3.03
CA ARG A 22 1.83 2.61 3.22
C ARG A 22 1.22 2.19 1.89
N VAL A 23 0.75 0.94 1.81
CA VAL A 23 0.17 0.38 0.58
C VAL A 23 -1.03 1.20 0.10
N TYR A 24 -1.91 1.68 0.99
CA TYR A 24 -3.04 2.52 0.58
C TYR A 24 -2.63 3.91 0.06
N GLU A 25 -1.51 4.46 0.55
CA GLU A 25 -0.98 5.74 0.05
C GLU A 25 -0.40 5.55 -1.34
N LEU A 26 0.34 4.46 -1.55
CA LEU A 26 0.86 4.09 -2.86
C LEU A 26 -0.28 3.81 -3.87
N ALA A 27 -1.35 3.17 -3.42
CA ALA A 27 -2.54 2.94 -4.24
C ALA A 27 -3.15 4.26 -4.71
N ARG A 28 -3.31 5.23 -3.80
CA ARG A 28 -3.82 6.57 -4.11
C ARG A 28 -2.90 7.33 -5.06
N GLU A 29 -1.59 7.28 -4.84
CA GLU A 29 -0.61 7.95 -5.69
C GLU A 29 -0.61 7.40 -7.12
N LEU A 30 -0.84 6.09 -7.27
CA LEU A 30 -0.90 5.40 -8.56
C LEU A 30 -2.31 5.39 -9.19
N GLY A 31 -3.32 5.93 -8.49
CA GLY A 31 -4.74 5.85 -8.86
C GLY A 31 -5.27 4.42 -9.02
N LEU A 32 -4.65 3.48 -8.29
CA LEU A 32 -5.04 2.09 -8.24
C LEU A 32 -6.09 1.86 -7.15
N THR A 33 -6.93 0.85 -7.35
CA THR A 33 -7.75 0.38 -6.24
C THR A 33 -6.87 -0.35 -5.23
N ASN A 34 -7.23 -0.24 -3.95
CA ASN A 34 -6.59 -0.97 -2.86
C ASN A 34 -6.35 -2.46 -3.17
N LYS A 35 -7.32 -3.12 -3.83
CA LYS A 35 -7.23 -4.53 -4.24
C LYS A 35 -6.13 -4.76 -5.29
N GLU A 36 -6.05 -3.90 -6.30
CA GLU A 36 -5.02 -3.98 -7.35
C GLU A 36 -3.62 -3.77 -6.75
N THR A 37 -3.45 -2.79 -5.86
CA THR A 37 -2.15 -2.57 -5.20
C THR A 37 -1.77 -3.73 -4.28
N LEU A 38 -2.74 -4.34 -3.58
CA LEU A 38 -2.52 -5.57 -2.82
C LEU A 38 -2.07 -6.73 -3.71
N ASP A 39 -2.74 -6.92 -4.84
CA ASP A 39 -2.42 -7.97 -5.82
C ASP A 39 -1.00 -7.76 -6.38
N LEU A 40 -0.66 -6.54 -6.79
CA LEU A 40 0.70 -6.20 -7.23
C LEU A 40 1.74 -6.45 -6.14
N CYS A 41 1.44 -6.06 -4.89
CA CYS A 41 2.34 -6.35 -3.77
C CYS A 41 2.49 -7.85 -3.51
N SER A 42 1.40 -8.61 -3.57
CA SER A 42 1.39 -10.05 -3.39
C SER A 42 2.15 -10.77 -4.52
N ALA A 43 1.94 -10.35 -5.77
CA ALA A 43 2.62 -10.85 -6.95
C ALA A 43 4.13 -10.55 -6.95
N LEU A 44 4.55 -9.46 -6.30
CA LEU A 44 5.96 -9.12 -6.08
C LEU A 44 6.57 -9.83 -4.85
N GLY A 45 5.80 -10.63 -4.12
CA GLY A 45 6.23 -11.31 -2.90
C GLY A 45 6.43 -10.38 -1.70
N ILE A 46 5.84 -9.18 -1.76
CA ILE A 46 5.86 -8.21 -0.66
C ILE A 46 4.86 -8.71 0.38
N GLY A 47 5.34 -9.04 1.59
CA GLY A 47 4.55 -9.63 2.67
C GLY A 47 3.53 -8.70 3.31
N VAL A 48 2.68 -8.06 2.51
CA VAL A 48 1.61 -7.17 2.95
C VAL A 48 0.40 -8.00 3.38
N LYS A 49 0.00 -7.86 4.64
CA LYS A 49 -1.17 -8.56 5.19
C LYS A 49 -2.46 -7.77 5.02
N SER A 50 -2.34 -6.45 4.85
CA SER A 50 -3.47 -5.55 4.64
C SER A 50 -2.97 -4.20 4.09
N HIS A 51 -3.87 -3.40 3.52
CA HIS A 51 -3.55 -2.10 2.92
C HIS A 51 -2.91 -1.11 3.91
N SER A 52 -3.09 -1.34 5.22
CA SER A 52 -2.52 -0.55 6.30
C SER A 52 -1.03 -0.83 6.56
N SER A 53 -0.47 -1.87 5.94
CA SER A 53 0.95 -2.21 6.08
C SER A 53 1.83 -1.13 5.44
N SER A 54 2.88 -0.74 6.16
CA SER A 54 3.96 0.09 5.62
C SER A 54 4.97 -0.80 4.89
N ILE A 55 5.31 -0.42 3.67
CA ILE A 55 6.35 -1.04 2.84
C ILE A 55 7.53 -0.09 2.69
N GLU A 56 8.70 -0.63 2.34
CA GLU A 56 9.88 0.18 2.08
C GLU A 56 9.79 0.86 0.72
N ASP A 57 10.44 2.00 0.56
CA ASP A 57 10.48 2.75 -0.70
C ASP A 57 10.94 1.87 -1.88
N ALA A 58 11.95 1.02 -1.68
CA ALA A 58 12.41 0.06 -2.68
C ALA A 58 11.33 -0.95 -3.12
N GLN A 59 10.39 -1.30 -2.23
CA GLN A 59 9.24 -2.15 -2.56
C GLN A 59 8.18 -1.36 -3.30
N ALA A 60 7.93 -0.12 -2.89
CA ALA A 60 7.01 0.78 -3.56
C ALA A 60 7.46 1.06 -5.00
N ASP A 61 8.74 1.32 -5.23
CA ASP A 61 9.30 1.51 -6.57
C ASP A 61 9.05 0.30 -7.50
N ARG A 62 9.19 -0.92 -6.99
CA ARG A 62 8.84 -2.14 -7.75
C ARG A 62 7.36 -2.16 -8.13
N VAL A 63 6.48 -1.80 -7.19
CA VAL A 63 5.03 -1.73 -7.44
C VAL A 63 4.72 -0.63 -8.45
N ARG A 64 5.36 0.55 -8.36
CA ARG A 64 5.21 1.63 -9.34
C ARG A 64 5.56 1.15 -10.74
N ARG A 65 6.73 0.51 -10.91
CA ARG A 65 7.17 -0.05 -12.20
C ARG A 65 6.27 -1.16 -12.72
N LYS A 66 5.80 -2.05 -11.83
CA LYS A 66 4.84 -3.11 -12.19
C LYS A 66 3.50 -2.49 -12.65
N ALA A 67 2.98 -1.50 -11.93
CA ALA A 67 1.75 -0.81 -12.28
C ALA A 67 1.84 -0.10 -13.65
N GLU A 68 2.99 0.49 -13.98
CA GLU A 68 3.24 1.04 -15.33
C GLU A 68 3.25 -0.03 -16.41
N ARG A 69 3.96 -1.14 -16.15
CA ARG A 69 4.09 -2.24 -17.10
C ARG A 69 2.75 -2.90 -17.42
N GLU A 70 1.88 -3.03 -16.44
CA GLU A 70 0.55 -3.60 -16.60
C GLU A 70 -0.46 -2.57 -17.17
N GLY A 71 -0.06 -1.30 -17.35
CA GLY A 71 -0.96 -0.23 -17.81
C GLY A 71 -2.09 0.06 -16.82
N LEU A 72 -1.90 -0.32 -15.55
CA LEU A 72 -2.92 -0.24 -14.50
C LEU A 72 -3.02 1.17 -13.90
N LYS A 73 -2.01 2.03 -14.12
CA LYS A 73 -2.06 3.45 -13.74
C LYS A 73 -3.25 4.12 -14.41
N ARG A 74 -4.35 4.20 -13.68
CA ARG A 74 -5.48 5.04 -14.03
C ARG A 74 -5.29 6.32 -13.25
N ASP A 75 -5.22 7.44 -13.96
CA ASP A 75 -5.52 8.73 -13.37
C ASP A 75 -6.96 8.64 -12.86
N VAL A 76 -7.12 8.32 -11.57
CA VAL A 76 -8.45 8.14 -10.98
C VAL A 76 -8.91 9.50 -10.47
N GLN A 77 -10.08 9.88 -11.00
CA GLN A 77 -10.99 10.97 -10.60
C GLN A 77 -11.25 11.04 -9.10
#